data_AF-Q26G71-F1
#
_entry.id   AF-Q26G71-F1
#
_cell.length_a   1.000
_cell.length_b   1.000
_cell.length_c   1.000
_cell.angle_alpha   90.00
_cell.angle_beta   90.00
_cell.angle_gamma   90.00
#
_symmetry.space_group_name_H-M   'P 1'
#
loop_
_entity.id
_entity.type
_entity.pdbx_description
1 polymer ?
#
loop_
_entity_poly.entity_id
_entity_poly.type
_entity_poly.pdbx_seq_one_letter_code
_entity_poly.pdbx_strand_id
1 'polypeptide(L)'
;MTVPYITVQTLKMEYENYTILDTRKKPEYEVSHLPGAIWVGEKLDLELIDDISTEKPIVVYCSVGIRSEDYGEELLNAGFENVYNLYGSIFSWKDAGYNVVDPEGHDTDQVHVFSKAWEKYLRTGEKVY
;
A
#
# COMPACT_ATOMS: atom_id res chain seq x y z
N MET A 1 -1.20 -9.53 16.89
CA MET A 1 -1.30 -8.19 17.52
C MET A 1 -2.05 -7.33 16.53
N THR A 2 -2.98 -6.45 16.93
CA THR A 2 -3.70 -5.63 15.95
C THR A 2 -2.78 -4.54 15.39
N VAL A 3 -2.67 -4.43 14.07
CA VAL A 3 -1.89 -3.37 13.41
C VAL A 3 -2.61 -2.02 13.57
N PRO A 4 -1.94 -0.96 14.06
CA PRO A 4 -2.53 0.36 14.12
C PRO A 4 -2.79 0.91 12.70
N TYR A 5 -3.82 1.75 12.57
CA TYR A 5 -4.19 2.34 11.28
C TYR A 5 -3.66 3.76 11.13
N ILE A 6 -3.32 4.14 9.90
CA ILE A 6 -3.05 5.52 9.48
C ILE A 6 -4.04 5.93 8.39
N THR A 7 -4.51 7.17 8.43
CA THR A 7 -5.42 7.71 7.40
C THR A 7 -4.64 8.15 6.16
N VAL A 8 -5.29 8.14 4.99
CA VAL A 8 -4.68 8.65 3.75
C VAL A 8 -4.30 10.13 3.85
N GLN A 9 -5.06 10.94 4.62
CA GLN A 9 -4.74 12.35 4.86
C GLN A 9 -3.46 12.50 5.69
N THR A 10 -3.34 11.78 6.81
CA THR A 10 -2.13 11.80 7.65
C THR A 10 -0.92 11.36 6.85
N LEU A 11 -1.03 10.23 6.14
CA LEU A 11 0.04 9.74 5.30
C LEU A 11 0.44 10.77 4.23
N LYS A 12 -0.52 11.43 3.58
CA LYS A 12 -0.22 12.42 2.55
C LYS A 12 0.52 13.65 3.09
N MET A 13 0.22 14.10 4.30
CA MET A 13 0.87 15.27 4.93
C MET A 13 2.31 14.97 5.39
N GLU A 14 2.57 13.72 5.77
CA GLU A 14 3.83 13.31 6.39
C GLU A 14 4.57 12.24 5.56
N TYR A 15 4.29 12.20 4.25
CA TYR A 15 4.65 11.09 3.36
C TYR A 15 6.13 10.69 3.42
N GLU A 16 7.02 11.68 3.43
CA GLU A 16 8.47 11.49 3.48
C GLU A 16 8.98 10.87 4.81
N ASN A 17 8.15 10.87 5.85
CA ASN A 17 8.51 10.30 7.16
C ASN A 17 8.26 8.79 7.23
N TYR A 18 7.63 8.20 6.21
CA TYR A 18 7.24 6.80 6.21
C TYR A 18 7.93 6.02 5.10
N THR A 19 8.13 4.73 5.37
CA THR A 19 8.44 3.74 4.33
C THR A 19 7.14 3.08 3.88
N ILE A 20 6.82 3.14 2.59
CA ILE A 20 5.54 2.65 2.05
C ILE A 20 5.73 1.32 1.35
N LEU A 21 4.99 0.30 1.79
CA LEU A 21 5.07 -1.06 1.25
C LEU A 21 3.77 -1.46 0.57
N ASP A 22 3.88 -1.89 -0.68
CA ASP A 22 2.78 -2.45 -1.46
C ASP A 22 2.77 -3.98 -1.34
N THR A 23 1.70 -4.52 -0.74
CA THR A 23 1.52 -5.97 -0.51
C THR A 23 0.57 -6.63 -1.51
N ARG A 24 0.24 -5.93 -2.61
CA ARG A 24 -0.61 -6.46 -3.68
C ARG A 24 0.15 -7.41 -4.59
N LYS A 25 -0.58 -8.06 -5.51
CA LYS A 25 0.03 -8.90 -6.55
C LYS A 25 0.90 -8.04 -7.46
N LYS A 26 1.95 -8.65 -8.03
CA LYS A 26 2.84 -7.96 -8.96
C LYS A 26 2.10 -7.23 -10.10
N PRO A 27 1.12 -7.84 -10.79
CA PRO A 27 0.37 -7.15 -11.85
C PRO A 27 -0.43 -5.94 -11.34
N GLU A 28 -0.87 -5.95 -10.08
CA GLU A 28 -1.59 -4.80 -9.50
C GLU A 28 -0.66 -3.61 -9.27
N TYR A 29 0.57 -3.88 -8.82
CA TYR A 29 1.62 -2.89 -8.61
C TYR A 29 2.14 -2.33 -9.95
N GLU A 30 2.26 -3.20 -10.96
CA GLU A 30 2.72 -2.83 -12.31
C GLU A 30 1.73 -1.97 -13.09
N VAL A 31 0.44 -2.00 -12.73
CA VAL A 31 -0.54 -1.02 -13.24
C VAL A 31 -0.28 0.36 -12.65
N SER A 32 -0.23 0.43 -11.32
CA SER A 32 0.05 1.65 -10.59
C SER A 32 0.29 1.35 -9.13
N HIS A 33 0.93 2.27 -8.42
CA HIS A 33 1.18 2.18 -6.98
C HIS A 33 1.30 3.59 -6.36
N LEU A 34 1.38 3.66 -5.03
CA LEU A 34 1.65 4.92 -4.34
C LEU A 34 3.06 5.42 -4.70
N PRO A 35 3.28 6.74 -4.88
CA PRO A 35 4.60 7.26 -5.24
C PRO A 35 5.72 6.78 -4.30
N GLY A 36 6.79 6.20 -4.84
CA GLY A 36 7.91 5.70 -4.02
C GLY A 36 7.59 4.46 -3.17
N ALA A 37 6.44 3.81 -3.37
CA ALA A 37 6.13 2.57 -2.69
C ALA A 37 7.00 1.41 -3.19
N ILE A 38 7.48 0.60 -2.24
CA ILE A 38 8.29 -0.59 -2.50
C ILE A 38 7.35 -1.79 -2.56
N TRP A 39 7.41 -2.54 -3.66
CA TRP A 39 6.67 -3.80 -3.76
C TRP A 39 7.41 -4.89 -2.97
N VAL A 40 6.73 -5.51 -2.01
CA VAL A 40 7.31 -6.52 -1.11
C VAL A 40 6.70 -7.91 -1.27
N GLY A 41 5.82 -8.08 -2.26
CA GLY A 41 5.16 -9.35 -2.52
C GLY A 41 3.86 -9.56 -1.75
N GLU A 42 3.15 -10.63 -2.09
CA GLU A 42 1.85 -10.99 -1.50
C GLU A 42 1.96 -11.63 -0.11
N LYS A 43 3.15 -12.15 0.22
CA LYS A 43 3.47 -12.84 1.46
C LYS A 43 4.78 -12.27 1.99
N LEU A 44 4.92 -12.22 3.30
CA LEU A 44 6.14 -11.76 3.92
C LEU A 44 7.31 -12.64 3.49
N ASP A 45 8.27 -12.02 2.81
CA ASP A 45 9.59 -12.57 2.56
C ASP A 45 10.60 -11.68 3.27
N LEU A 46 11.24 -12.21 4.31
CA LEU A 46 12.19 -11.46 5.12
C LEU A 46 13.40 -11.00 4.29
N GLU A 47 13.76 -11.72 3.22
CA GLU A 47 14.86 -11.34 2.34
C GLU A 47 14.52 -10.10 1.49
N LEU A 48 13.24 -9.93 1.10
CA LEU A 48 12.79 -8.77 0.32
C LEU A 48 12.72 -7.48 1.17
N ILE A 49 12.71 -7.62 2.49
CA ILE A 49 12.61 -6.49 3.41
C ILE A 49 13.88 -6.25 4.24
N ASP A 50 14.91 -7.07 4.08
CA ASP A 50 16.16 -6.96 4.86
C ASP A 50 16.87 -5.62 4.58
N ASP A 51 16.76 -5.13 3.35
CA ASP A 51 17.30 -3.84 2.91
C ASP A 51 16.39 -2.64 3.27
N ILE A 52 15.21 -2.87 3.83
CA ILE A 52 14.26 -1.81 4.17
C ILE A 52 14.70 -1.14 5.47
N SER A 53 15.11 0.12 5.38
CA SER A 53 15.48 0.92 6.55
C SER A 53 14.33 0.95 7.57
N THR A 54 14.65 0.54 8.79
CA THR A 54 13.76 0.58 9.96
C THR A 54 13.81 1.92 10.70
N GLU A 55 14.55 2.91 10.20
CA GLU A 55 14.61 4.25 10.79
C GLU A 55 13.29 5.02 10.67
N LYS A 56 12.51 4.73 9.62
CA LYS A 56 11.19 5.30 9.38
C LYS A 56 10.10 4.30 9.73
N PRO A 57 8.96 4.74 10.30
CA PRO A 57 7.80 3.87 10.44
C PRO A 57 7.33 3.33 9.09
N ILE A 58 6.86 2.09 9.10
CA ILE A 58 6.39 1.35 7.93
C ILE A 58 4.89 1.55 7.79
N VAL A 59 4.44 1.83 6.56
CA VAL A 59 3.03 1.80 6.19
C VAL A 59 2.83 0.73 5.12
N VAL A 60 2.06 -0.30 5.45
CA VAL A 60 1.63 -1.33 4.50
C VAL A 60 0.27 -0.97 3.91
N TYR A 61 0.08 -1.27 2.63
CA TYR A 61 -1.21 -1.10 1.99
C TYR A 61 -1.46 -2.18 0.93
N CYS A 62 -2.74 -2.43 0.65
CA CYS A 62 -3.16 -3.28 -0.46
C CYS A 62 -4.25 -2.61 -1.32
N SER A 63 -5.26 -3.33 -1.80
CA SER A 63 -6.37 -2.69 -2.52
C SER A 63 -7.30 -1.93 -1.57
N VAL A 64 -7.69 -2.57 -0.47
CA VAL A 64 -8.75 -2.08 0.45
C VAL A 64 -8.40 -2.19 1.95
N GLY A 65 -7.24 -2.75 2.30
CA GLY A 65 -6.74 -2.84 3.69
C GLY A 65 -6.65 -4.26 4.27
N ILE A 66 -7.28 -5.27 3.65
CA ILE A 66 -7.36 -6.63 4.21
C ILE A 66 -6.00 -7.36 4.15
N ARG A 67 -5.42 -7.51 2.95
CA ARG A 67 -4.13 -8.20 2.79
C ARG A 67 -2.99 -7.52 3.54
N SER A 68 -3.03 -6.19 3.60
CA SER A 68 -2.02 -5.39 4.30
C SER A 68 -2.17 -5.45 5.81
N GLU A 69 -3.36 -5.73 6.34
CA GLU A 69 -3.54 -6.00 7.77
C GLU A 69 -2.77 -7.28 8.16
N ASP A 70 -3.03 -8.39 7.47
CA ASP A 70 -2.33 -9.66 7.69
C ASP A 70 -0.81 -9.50 7.58
N TYR A 71 -0.33 -8.84 6.51
CA TYR A 71 1.09 -8.58 6.29
C TYR A 71 1.71 -7.72 7.40
N GLY A 72 0.98 -6.70 7.87
CA GLY A 72 1.42 -5.85 8.98
C GLY A 72 1.53 -6.64 10.29
N GLU A 73 0.63 -7.59 10.54
CA GLU A 73 0.73 -8.46 11.71
C GLU A 73 1.96 -9.38 11.63
N GLU A 74 2.26 -9.92 10.44
CA GLU A 74 3.47 -10.72 10.21
C GLU A 74 4.75 -9.90 10.47
N LEU A 75 4.80 -8.64 10.02
CA LEU A 75 5.91 -7.73 10.34
C LEU A 75 6.05 -7.47 11.84
N LEU A 76 4.96 -7.17 12.55
CA LEU A 76 5.00 -6.98 13.99
C LEU A 76 5.50 -8.23 14.72
N ASN A 77 5.08 -9.42 14.27
CA ASN A 77 5.53 -10.70 14.83
C ASN A 77 7.00 -11.01 14.50
N ALA A 78 7.53 -10.47 13.40
CA ALA A 78 8.93 -10.57 13.01
C ALA A 78 9.85 -9.57 13.76
N GLY A 79 9.29 -8.70 14.60
CA GLY A 79 10.04 -7.77 15.46
C GLY A 79 10.10 -6.32 14.97
N PHE A 80 9.33 -5.95 13.94
CA PHE A 80 9.18 -4.56 13.55
C PHE A 80 8.25 -3.83 14.55
N GLU A 81 8.63 -2.66 15.03
CA GLU A 81 7.91 -1.99 16.13
C GLU A 81 6.94 -0.88 15.66
N ASN A 82 7.18 -0.28 14.49
CA ASN A 82 6.45 0.90 14.00
C ASN A 82 5.76 0.60 12.66
N VAL A 83 4.78 -0.30 12.67
CA VAL A 83 4.04 -0.74 11.46
C VAL A 83 2.61 -0.23 11.51
N TYR A 84 2.14 0.38 10.42
CA TYR A 84 0.78 0.88 10.26
C TYR A 84 0.10 0.30 9.02
N ASN A 85 -1.20 0.02 9.09
CA ASN A 85 -2.02 -0.32 7.93
C ASN A 85 -2.69 0.94 7.37
N LEU A 86 -2.55 1.20 6.07
CA LEU A 86 -3.20 2.34 5.41
C LEU A 86 -4.70 2.08 5.28
N TYR A 87 -5.50 2.87 6.01
CA TYR A 87 -6.95 2.71 6.04
C TYR A 87 -7.59 2.89 4.66
N GLY A 88 -8.24 1.83 4.17
CA GLY A 88 -8.84 1.75 2.83
C GLY A 88 -7.84 1.71 1.66
N SER A 89 -6.54 1.73 1.99
CA SER A 89 -5.40 1.52 1.08
C SER A 89 -5.46 2.33 -0.23
N ILE A 90 -4.97 1.77 -1.36
CA ILE A 90 -4.82 2.52 -2.61
C ILE A 90 -6.16 3.01 -3.17
N PHE A 91 -7.28 2.33 -2.89
CA PHE A 91 -8.59 2.81 -3.33
C PHE A 91 -8.98 4.10 -2.60
N SER A 92 -8.87 4.13 -1.27
CA SER A 92 -9.11 5.35 -0.51
C SER A 92 -8.09 6.45 -0.81
N TRP A 93 -6.84 6.09 -1.11
CA TRP A 93 -5.81 7.04 -1.53
C TRP A 93 -6.23 7.74 -2.82
N LYS A 94 -6.63 6.96 -3.84
CA LYS A 94 -7.08 7.51 -5.11
C LYS A 94 -8.38 8.32 -4.96
N ASP A 95 -9.33 7.82 -4.19
CA ASP A 95 -10.60 8.49 -3.90
C ASP A 95 -10.46 9.80 -3.10
N ALA A 96 -9.34 9.97 -2.38
CA ALA A 96 -8.99 11.24 -1.75
C ALA A 96 -8.40 12.26 -2.73
N GLY A 97 -8.27 11.92 -4.01
CA GLY A 97 -7.73 12.77 -5.07
C GLY A 97 -6.20 12.77 -5.13
N TYR A 98 -5.54 11.81 -4.49
CA TYR A 98 -4.08 11.69 -4.51
C TYR A 98 -3.61 10.92 -5.75
N ASN A 99 -2.42 11.26 -6.24
CA ASN A 99 -1.84 10.63 -7.40
C ASN A 99 -1.33 9.22 -7.08
N VAL A 100 -1.47 8.34 -8.06
CA VAL A 100 -0.78 7.05 -8.13
C VAL A 100 0.13 7.11 -9.35
N VAL A 101 1.20 6.32 -9.35
CA VAL A 101 2.20 6.33 -10.42
C VAL A 101 2.31 4.97 -11.08
N ASP A 102 2.68 4.96 -12.36
CA ASP A 102 3.07 3.75 -13.11
C ASP A 102 4.50 3.28 -12.69
N PRO A 103 4.98 2.13 -13.19
CA PRO A 103 6.34 1.64 -12.92
C PRO A 103 7.47 2.59 -13.32
N GLU A 104 7.22 3.47 -14.27
CA GLU A 104 8.16 4.50 -14.73
C GLU A 104 8.11 5.77 -13.87
N GLY A 105 7.18 5.87 -12.93
CA GLY A 105 7.01 7.00 -12.01
C GLY A 105 6.16 8.14 -12.57
N HIS A 106 5.44 7.94 -13.67
CA HIS A 106 4.50 8.94 -14.20
C HIS A 106 3.14 8.83 -13.50
N ASP A 107 2.51 9.99 -13.27
CA ASP A 107 1.15 10.04 -12.75
C ASP A 107 0.18 9.30 -13.68
N THR A 108 -0.68 8.48 -13.08
CA THR A 108 -1.73 7.74 -13.79
C THR A 108 -3.05 7.78 -13.02
N ASP A 109 -4.14 7.62 -13.76
CA ASP A 109 -5.47 7.43 -13.19
C ASP A 109 -5.85 5.95 -13.08
N GLN A 110 -5.08 5.05 -13.68
CA GLN A 110 -5.36 3.61 -13.67
C GLN A 110 -5.11 3.00 -12.29
N VAL A 111 -6.06 2.20 -11.80
CA VAL A 111 -5.95 1.44 -10.55
C VAL A 111 -6.49 0.04 -10.79
N HIS A 112 -5.67 -0.96 -10.48
CA HIS A 112 -6.06 -2.35 -10.60
C HIS A 112 -7.05 -2.72 -9.50
N VAL A 113 -8.27 -3.16 -9.88
CA VAL A 113 -9.36 -3.41 -8.91
C VAL A 113 -9.39 -4.82 -8.33
N PHE A 114 -8.45 -5.68 -8.73
CA PHE A 114 -8.27 -7.09 -8.33
C PHE A 114 -9.40 -8.01 -8.81
N SER A 115 -10.65 -7.65 -8.60
CA SER A 115 -11.81 -8.36 -9.13
C SER A 115 -13.02 -7.44 -9.29
N LYS A 116 -14.00 -7.91 -10.06
CA LYS A 116 -15.33 -7.26 -10.20
C LYS A 116 -16.04 -7.04 -8.85
N ALA A 117 -15.76 -7.87 -7.84
CA ALA A 117 -16.40 -7.74 -6.53
C ALA A 117 -15.86 -6.54 -5.73
N TRP A 118 -14.57 -6.21 -5.92
CA TRP A 118 -13.90 -5.14 -5.18
C TRP A 118 -13.98 -3.79 -5.90
N GLU A 119 -14.25 -3.77 -7.20
CA GLU A 119 -14.31 -2.54 -8.01
C GLU A 119 -15.29 -1.48 -7.49
N LYS A 120 -16.33 -1.91 -6.75
CA LYS A 120 -17.36 -1.02 -6.18
C LYS A 120 -16.81 -0.12 -5.07
N TYR A 121 -15.66 -0.47 -4.50
CA TYR A 121 -15.02 0.32 -3.44
C TYR A 121 -14.09 1.40 -3.98
N LEU A 122 -13.70 1.32 -5.24
CA LEU A 122 -13.00 2.41 -5.93
C LEU A 122 -14.04 3.34 -6.60
N ARG A 123 -14.13 4.58 -6.14
CA ARG A 123 -15.12 5.57 -6.64
C ARG A 123 -14.56 6.45 -7.75
N THR A 124 -13.25 6.61 -7.81
CA THR A 124 -12.52 7.49 -8.73
C THR A 124 -11.38 6.75 -9.46
N GLY A 125 -10.85 7.35 -10.52
CA GLY A 125 -9.81 6.71 -11.34
C GLY A 125 -10.36 5.72 -12.37
N GLU A 126 -9.46 5.21 -13.21
CA GLU A 126 -9.74 4.25 -14.26
C GLU A 126 -9.54 2.82 -13.73
N LYS A 127 -10.58 1.99 -13.82
CA LYS A 127 -10.57 0.62 -13.28
C LYS A 127 -9.96 -0.35 -14.28
N VAL A 128 -8.90 -1.05 -13.87
CA VAL A 128 -8.27 -2.11 -14.67
C VAL A 128 -8.19 -3.45 -13.93
N TYR A 129 -7.97 -4.55 -14.64
CA TYR A 129 -8.10 -5.93 -14.15
C TYR A 129 -6.95 -6.84 -14.57
#